data_AF-A0A317J3S5-F1
#
_entry.id   AF-A0A317J3S5-F1
#
_cell.length_a   1.000
_cell.length_b   1.000
_cell.length_c   1.000
_cell.angle_alpha   90.00
_cell.angle_beta   90.00
_cell.angle_gamma   90.00
#
_symmetry.space_group_name_H-M   'P 1'
#
loop_
_entity.id
_entity.type
_entity.pdbx_description
1 polymer ?
#
loop_
_entity_poly.entity_id
_entity_poly.type
_entity_poly.pdbx_seq_one_letter_code
_entity_poly.pdbx_strand_id
1 'polypeptide(L)'
;MRLVALLLLVGTAHAVTLRYWVQPCTKPDAGCHTGDPDLAQWALEAWQAATAGKLSFERSATAAKAHIRLYWANGNQGLYGEARPIEVDGVRGAEVYILPPAETPGDPLLRETVVYLTCLHETGHALGLRHTAAFADIMYNFQFGGDIPEYFGRYRRLLSARDDIRKHAGMSVDDRKRITELFP
;
A
#
# COMPACT_ATOMS: atom_id res chain seq x y z
N MET A 1 -37.54 0.68 46.14
CA MET A 1 -37.16 0.89 44.73
C MET A 1 -35.64 0.95 44.63
N ARG A 2 -34.99 -0.06 44.04
CA ARG A 2 -33.55 -0.05 43.78
C ARG A 2 -33.34 0.42 42.33
N LEU A 3 -32.76 1.60 42.13
CA LEU A 3 -32.24 2.00 40.82
C LEU A 3 -30.92 1.24 40.59
N VAL A 4 -30.88 0.40 39.56
CA VAL A 4 -29.65 -0.17 39.01
C VAL A 4 -29.17 0.80 37.93
N ALA A 5 -28.05 1.47 38.18
CA ALA A 5 -27.37 2.28 37.17
C ALA A 5 -26.54 1.35 36.28
N LEU A 6 -26.95 1.19 35.02
CA LEU A 6 -26.19 0.47 34.01
C LEU A 6 -25.11 1.41 33.46
N LEU A 7 -23.85 1.24 33.90
CA LEU A 7 -22.72 1.91 33.24
C LEU A 7 -22.42 1.19 31.93
N LEU A 8 -22.76 1.84 30.81
CA LEU A 8 -22.25 1.49 29.49
C LEU A 8 -20.78 1.90 29.41
N LEU A 9 -19.85 0.95 29.54
CA LEU A 9 -18.47 1.14 29.12
C LEU A 9 -18.43 1.21 27.59
N VAL A 10 -18.38 2.43 27.05
CA VAL A 10 -18.00 2.66 25.65
C VAL A 10 -16.48 2.51 25.59
N GLY A 11 -16.00 1.33 25.21
CA GLY A 11 -14.59 1.15 24.88
C GLY A 11 -14.27 1.97 23.64
N THR A 12 -13.48 3.04 23.77
CA THR A 12 -12.92 3.75 22.62
C THR A 12 -11.90 2.82 21.95
N ALA A 13 -12.30 2.16 20.88
CA ALA A 13 -11.35 1.52 19.97
C ALA A 13 -10.40 2.62 19.47
N HIS A 14 -9.15 2.59 19.94
CA HIS A 14 -8.14 3.54 19.48
C HIS A 14 -7.68 3.10 18.10
N ALA A 15 -7.80 3.99 17.12
CA ALA A 15 -7.22 3.79 15.81
C ALA A 15 -5.69 3.59 15.97
N VAL A 16 -5.14 2.60 15.29
CA VAL A 16 -3.70 2.39 15.22
C VAL A 16 -3.12 3.44 14.28
N THR A 17 -2.26 4.31 14.79
CA THR A 17 -1.54 5.29 13.97
C THR A 17 -0.15 4.77 13.62
N LEU A 18 0.12 4.58 12.32
CA LEU A 18 1.46 4.27 11.82
C LEU A 18 2.07 5.47 11.11
N ARG A 19 3.29 5.84 11.53
CA ARG A 19 4.10 6.82 10.80
C ARG A 19 4.69 6.21 9.52
N TYR A 20 4.61 6.94 8.41
CA TYR A 20 5.23 6.56 7.14
C TYR A 20 6.18 7.63 6.62
N TRP A 21 7.16 7.24 5.81
CA TRP A 21 8.03 8.15 5.08
C TRP A 21 8.21 7.63 3.66
N VAL A 22 8.17 8.54 2.69
CA VAL A 22 8.44 8.22 1.29
C VAL A 22 9.71 8.94 0.89
N GLN A 23 10.66 8.21 0.32
CA GLN A 23 11.88 8.78 -0.23
C GLN A 23 11.54 9.85 -1.25
N PRO A 24 12.08 11.09 -1.12
CA PRO A 24 11.97 12.07 -2.18
C PRO A 24 12.57 11.51 -3.47
N CYS A 25 11.84 11.64 -4.58
CA CYS A 25 12.35 11.24 -5.87
C CYS A 25 13.29 12.31 -6.43
N THR A 26 14.54 12.31 -5.95
CA THR A 26 15.57 13.30 -6.33
C THR A 26 16.76 12.69 -7.07
N LYS A 27 16.79 11.36 -7.19
CA LYS A 27 17.87 10.59 -7.80
C LYS A 27 17.41 9.97 -9.12
N PRO A 28 17.88 10.47 -10.28
CA PRO A 28 17.41 9.99 -11.59
C PRO A 28 17.68 8.50 -11.84
N ASP A 29 18.73 7.95 -11.25
CA ASP A 29 19.14 6.55 -11.39
C ASP A 29 18.21 5.55 -10.68
N ALA A 30 17.28 6.03 -9.85
CA ALA A 30 16.28 5.20 -9.17
C ALA A 30 15.03 4.91 -10.02
N GLY A 31 14.92 5.47 -11.24
CA GLY A 31 13.78 5.26 -12.15
C GLY A 31 12.45 5.86 -11.67
N CYS A 32 12.43 6.50 -10.51
CA CYS A 32 11.26 7.19 -9.98
C CYS A 32 11.03 8.51 -10.72
N HIS A 33 9.78 8.95 -10.73
CA HIS A 33 9.34 10.27 -11.20
C HIS A 33 8.91 11.15 -10.04
N THR A 34 8.89 12.46 -10.27
CA THR A 34 8.51 13.47 -9.26
C THR A 34 7.12 13.25 -8.66
N GLY A 35 6.20 12.61 -9.41
CA GLY A 35 4.85 12.26 -8.95
C GLY A 35 4.72 10.87 -8.29
N ASP A 36 5.74 10.01 -8.35
CA ASP A 36 5.65 8.66 -7.76
C ASP A 36 5.45 8.68 -6.23
N PRO A 37 5.99 9.65 -5.46
CA PRO A 37 5.67 9.78 -4.05
C PRO A 37 4.18 9.97 -3.73
N ASP A 38 3.39 10.53 -4.66
CA ASP A 38 1.94 10.63 -4.49
C ASP A 38 1.29 9.25 -4.62
N LEU A 39 1.74 8.40 -5.56
CA LEU A 39 1.23 7.05 -5.76
C LEU A 39 1.44 6.19 -4.50
N ALA A 40 2.63 6.29 -3.90
CA ALA A 40 2.95 5.66 -2.62
C ALA A 40 2.02 6.13 -1.49
N GLN A 41 1.75 7.43 -1.42
CA GLN A 41 0.82 7.99 -0.44
C GLN A 41 -0.62 7.51 -0.69
N TRP A 42 -1.09 7.50 -1.94
CA TRP A 42 -2.44 7.04 -2.26
C TRP A 42 -2.65 5.55 -1.95
N ALA A 43 -1.61 4.73 -2.04
CA ALA A 43 -1.66 3.34 -1.60
C ALA A 43 -1.91 3.22 -0.09
N LEU A 44 -1.24 4.02 0.74
CA LEU A 44 -1.47 4.09 2.18
C LEU A 44 -2.87 4.65 2.50
N GLU A 45 -3.30 5.70 1.80
CA GLU A 45 -4.67 6.24 1.93
C GLU A 45 -5.74 5.18 1.61
N ALA A 46 -5.48 4.32 0.62
CA ALA A 46 -6.38 3.22 0.28
C ALA A 46 -6.50 2.19 1.41
N TRP A 47 -5.40 1.83 2.09
CA TRP A 47 -5.44 0.96 3.27
C TRP A 47 -6.17 1.61 4.45
N GLN A 48 -5.93 2.90 4.71
CA GLN A 48 -6.65 3.66 5.72
C GLN A 48 -8.17 3.67 5.44
N ALA A 49 -8.57 3.91 4.20
CA ALA A 49 -9.98 3.87 3.80
C ALA A 49 -10.58 2.47 3.95
N ALA A 50 -9.83 1.41 3.62
CA ALA A 50 -10.29 0.02 3.71
C ALA A 50 -10.59 -0.44 5.15
N THR A 51 -9.94 0.17 6.15
CA THR A 51 -10.14 -0.14 7.58
C THR A 51 -11.17 0.74 8.27
N ALA A 52 -11.88 1.60 7.52
CA ALA A 52 -12.87 2.55 8.06
C ALA A 52 -12.33 3.40 9.23
N GLY A 53 -11.05 3.81 9.17
CA GLY A 53 -10.42 4.67 10.16
C GLY A 53 -9.81 3.97 11.38
N LYS A 54 -9.82 2.63 11.43
CA LYS A 54 -9.15 1.85 12.48
C LYS A 54 -7.63 1.83 12.34
N LEU A 55 -7.14 2.09 11.13
CA LEU A 55 -5.74 2.36 10.83
C LEU A 55 -5.64 3.78 10.27
N SER A 56 -4.71 4.57 10.80
CA SER A 56 -4.37 5.89 10.28
C SER A 56 -2.88 5.98 9.96
N PHE A 57 -2.54 6.82 8.98
CA PHE A 57 -1.17 7.08 8.60
C PHE A 57 -0.77 8.53 8.83
N GLU A 58 0.38 8.73 9.46
CA GLU A 58 0.97 10.05 9.65
C GLU A 58 2.29 10.16 8.90
N ARG A 59 2.46 11.20 8.10
CA ARG A 59 3.72 11.42 7.39
C ARG A 59 4.80 11.86 8.39
N SER A 60 5.89 11.10 8.46
CA SER A 60 7.09 11.46 9.17
C SER A 60 7.99 12.34 8.29
N ALA A 61 8.65 13.32 8.92
CA ALA A 61 9.70 14.11 8.26
C ALA A 61 10.98 13.30 8.00
N THR A 62 11.22 12.23 8.76
CA THR A 62 12.43 11.39 8.63
C THR A 62 12.09 9.91 8.54
N ALA A 63 12.89 9.17 7.76
CA ALA A 63 12.74 7.71 7.65
C ALA A 63 12.88 7.01 9.00
N ALA A 64 13.84 7.44 9.83
CA ALA A 64 14.15 6.80 11.11
C ALA A 64 12.95 6.69 12.07
N LYS A 65 12.03 7.67 12.04
CA LYS A 65 10.82 7.68 12.88
C LYS A 65 9.62 6.97 12.25
N ALA A 66 9.70 6.56 10.99
CA ALA A 66 8.61 5.91 10.28
C ALA A 66 8.66 4.39 10.42
N HIS A 67 7.50 3.79 10.70
CA HIS A 67 7.30 2.34 10.69
C HIS A 67 7.28 1.80 9.26
N ILE A 68 6.69 2.55 8.32
CA ILE A 68 6.69 2.20 6.90
C ILE A 68 7.60 3.17 6.15
N ARG A 69 8.65 2.66 5.52
CA ARG A 69 9.65 3.48 4.81
C ARG A 69 9.69 3.05 3.35
N LEU A 70 9.21 3.91 2.45
CA LEU A 70 9.21 3.62 1.02
C LEU A 70 10.48 4.18 0.38
N TYR A 71 11.16 3.32 -0.37
CA TYR A 71 12.39 3.60 -1.10
C TYR A 71 12.19 3.33 -2.59
N TRP A 72 12.84 4.13 -3.42
CA TRP A 72 12.94 3.90 -4.85
C TRP A 72 14.24 3.15 -5.12
N ALA A 73 14.12 1.94 -5.65
CA ALA A 73 15.22 1.07 -5.98
C ALA A 73 15.39 0.94 -7.50
N ASN A 74 16.59 0.61 -7.91
CA ASN A 74 16.92 0.15 -9.25
C ASN A 74 17.44 -1.28 -9.17
N GLY A 75 17.32 -2.07 -10.24
CA GLY A 75 17.76 -3.46 -10.18
C GLY A 75 17.24 -4.38 -11.28
N ASN A 76 17.47 -5.67 -11.09
CA ASN A 76 17.27 -6.73 -12.08
C ASN A 76 15.82 -6.91 -12.56
N GLN A 77 15.71 -7.34 -13.82
CA GLN A 77 14.46 -7.75 -14.45
C GLN A 77 13.76 -8.85 -13.62
N GLY A 78 12.48 -8.66 -13.30
CA GLY A 78 11.60 -9.69 -12.72
C GLY A 78 11.10 -9.42 -11.29
N LEU A 79 11.55 -8.36 -10.62
CA LEU A 79 11.01 -7.91 -9.33
C LEU A 79 10.36 -6.54 -9.46
N TYR A 80 9.16 -6.37 -8.91
CA TYR A 80 8.46 -5.07 -8.87
C TYR A 80 8.74 -4.34 -7.55
N GLY A 81 8.81 -5.07 -6.44
CA GLY A 81 9.10 -4.52 -5.13
C GLY A 81 9.48 -5.59 -4.12
N GLU A 82 9.80 -5.13 -2.92
CA GLU A 82 10.12 -5.98 -1.77
C GLU A 82 9.79 -5.24 -0.46
N ALA A 83 9.06 -5.90 0.45
CA ALA A 83 8.87 -5.44 1.81
C ALA A 83 9.75 -6.23 2.80
N ARG A 84 10.63 -5.52 3.51
CA ARG A 84 11.51 -6.07 4.55
C ARG A 84 11.02 -5.64 5.94
N PRO A 85 10.72 -6.58 6.85
CA PRO A 85 10.19 -6.22 8.16
C PRO A 85 11.21 -5.44 8.98
N ILE A 86 10.72 -4.41 9.70
CA ILE A 86 11.47 -3.66 10.70
C ILE A 86 10.63 -3.48 11.96
N GLU A 87 11.27 -2.99 13.02
CA GLU A 87 10.62 -2.55 14.23
C GLU A 87 11.06 -1.12 14.56
N VAL A 88 10.09 -0.27 14.93
CA VAL A 88 10.34 1.11 15.35
C VAL A 88 9.51 1.34 16.61
N ASP A 89 10.17 1.70 17.71
CA ASP A 89 9.53 1.93 19.02
C ASP A 89 8.67 0.74 19.50
N GLY A 90 9.09 -0.51 19.21
CA GLY A 90 8.34 -1.72 19.56
C GLY A 90 7.14 -2.02 18.65
N VAL A 91 6.91 -1.20 17.62
CA VAL A 91 5.83 -1.38 16.64
C VAL A 91 6.42 -1.94 15.34
N ARG A 92 5.82 -3.04 14.86
CA ARG A 92 6.20 -3.66 13.60
C ARG A 92 5.90 -2.73 12.41
N GLY A 93 6.80 -2.71 11.45
CA GLY A 93 6.61 -2.07 10.16
C GLY A 93 7.46 -2.73 9.07
N ALA A 94 7.75 -2.00 8.00
CA ALA A 94 8.63 -2.48 6.94
C ALA A 94 9.36 -1.36 6.21
N GLU A 95 10.53 -1.70 5.67
CA GLU A 95 11.15 -1.01 4.55
C GLU A 95 10.58 -1.59 3.27
N VAL A 96 9.99 -0.74 2.45
CA VAL A 96 9.32 -1.09 1.19
C VAL A 96 10.15 -0.53 0.06
N TYR A 97 10.68 -1.40 -0.78
CA TYR A 97 11.46 -1.03 -1.95
C TYR A 97 10.57 -1.21 -3.18
N ILE A 98 10.46 -0.15 -3.98
CA ILE A 98 9.72 -0.15 -5.23
C ILE A 98 10.73 -0.03 -6.35
N LEU A 99 10.61 -0.90 -7.37
CA LEU A 99 11.32 -0.81 -8.63
C LEU A 99 10.36 -0.26 -9.68
N PRO A 100 10.38 1.06 -9.97
CA PRO A 100 9.56 1.62 -11.03
C PRO A 100 9.95 0.97 -12.37
N PRO A 101 8.98 0.53 -13.19
CA PRO A 101 9.29 0.01 -14.50
C PRO A 101 9.74 1.14 -15.43
N ALA A 102 10.38 0.75 -16.53
CA ALA A 102 10.64 1.67 -17.64
C ALA A 102 9.33 2.22 -18.22
N GLU A 103 9.43 3.33 -18.95
CA GLU A 103 8.31 3.92 -19.66
C GLU A 103 7.68 2.94 -20.65
N THR A 104 6.35 3.00 -20.75
CA THR A 104 5.59 2.30 -21.79
C THR A 104 5.22 3.31 -22.88
N PRO A 105 5.82 3.23 -24.09
CA PRO A 105 5.48 4.15 -25.18
C PRO A 105 3.99 4.12 -25.49
N GLY A 106 3.36 5.30 -25.49
CA GLY A 106 1.92 5.44 -25.80
C GLY A 106 0.96 5.15 -24.65
N ASP A 107 1.43 4.69 -23.48
CA ASP A 107 0.58 4.48 -22.30
C ASP A 107 1.28 4.85 -20.97
N PRO A 108 1.42 6.15 -20.66
CA PRO A 108 2.05 6.60 -19.42
C PRO A 108 1.28 6.16 -18.16
N LEU A 109 -0.03 5.96 -18.26
CA LEU A 109 -0.86 5.51 -17.13
C LEU A 109 -0.59 4.03 -16.77
N LEU A 110 -0.05 3.22 -17.69
CA LEU A 110 0.34 1.85 -17.37
C LEU A 110 1.52 1.84 -16.41
N ARG A 111 2.53 2.70 -16.61
CA ARG A 111 3.66 2.82 -15.68
C ARG A 111 3.18 3.22 -14.29
N GLU A 112 2.34 4.24 -14.20
CA GLU A 112 1.77 4.68 -12.92
C GLU A 112 0.90 3.61 -12.26
N THR A 113 0.16 2.83 -13.06
CA THR A 113 -0.60 1.66 -12.59
C THR A 113 0.32 0.64 -11.91
N VAL A 114 1.42 0.28 -12.57
CA VAL A 114 2.39 -0.69 -12.02
C VAL A 114 3.00 -0.15 -10.73
N VAL A 115 3.45 1.10 -10.70
CA VAL A 115 4.02 1.72 -9.49
C VAL A 115 3.01 1.75 -8.35
N TYR A 116 1.79 2.23 -8.61
CA TYR A 116 0.73 2.31 -7.59
C TYR A 116 0.38 0.93 -7.02
N LEU A 117 0.11 -0.07 -7.88
CA LEU A 117 -0.26 -1.41 -7.41
C LEU A 117 0.89 -2.11 -6.70
N THR A 118 2.14 -1.84 -7.09
CA THR A 118 3.32 -2.33 -6.35
C THR A 118 3.41 -1.69 -4.97
N CYS A 119 3.28 -0.36 -4.87
CA CYS A 119 3.20 0.33 -3.58
C CYS A 119 2.09 -0.27 -2.70
N LEU A 120 0.92 -0.53 -3.27
CA LEU A 120 -0.22 -1.11 -2.56
C LEU A 120 0.07 -2.53 -2.05
N HIS A 121 0.66 -3.39 -2.89
CA HIS A 121 1.06 -4.75 -2.53
C HIS A 121 2.10 -4.76 -1.40
N GLU A 122 3.20 -4.03 -1.57
CA GLU A 122 4.30 -4.06 -0.60
C GLU A 122 3.93 -3.38 0.73
N THR A 123 3.11 -2.33 0.69
CA THR A 123 2.55 -1.77 1.93
C THR A 123 1.55 -2.72 2.58
N GLY A 124 0.85 -3.57 1.83
CA GLY A 124 0.06 -4.67 2.38
C GLY A 124 0.92 -5.64 3.21
N HIS A 125 2.11 -6.01 2.71
CA HIS A 125 3.09 -6.77 3.49
C HIS A 125 3.57 -6.02 4.75
N ALA A 126 3.82 -4.71 4.63
CA ALA A 126 4.19 -3.88 5.78
C ALA A 126 3.13 -3.88 6.89
N LEU A 127 1.85 -4.02 6.51
CA LEU A 127 0.71 -4.13 7.42
C LEU A 127 0.46 -5.56 7.93
N GLY A 128 1.25 -6.54 7.48
CA GLY A 128 1.16 -7.93 7.92
C GLY A 128 0.32 -8.84 7.02
N LEU A 129 -0.17 -8.36 5.88
CA LEU A 129 -0.85 -9.21 4.91
C LEU A 129 0.14 -10.18 4.26
N ARG A 130 -0.34 -11.39 4.02
CA ARG A 130 0.41 -12.45 3.33
C ARG A 130 -0.09 -12.60 1.90
N HIS A 131 0.77 -13.18 1.07
CA HIS A 131 0.40 -13.54 -0.29
C HIS A 131 -0.83 -14.44 -0.36
N THR A 132 -1.55 -14.32 -1.48
CA THR A 132 -2.70 -15.17 -1.82
C THR A 132 -2.49 -15.80 -3.19
N ALA A 133 -3.27 -16.85 -3.47
CA ALA A 133 -3.35 -17.48 -4.78
C ALA A 133 -4.54 -16.95 -5.60
N ALA A 134 -5.30 -15.99 -5.09
CA ALA A 134 -6.46 -15.44 -5.78
C ALA A 134 -6.03 -14.29 -6.69
N PHE A 135 -6.11 -14.49 -8.00
CA PHE A 135 -5.59 -13.56 -9.01
C PHE A 135 -6.13 -12.12 -8.89
N ALA A 136 -7.34 -11.95 -8.35
CA ALA A 136 -7.98 -10.66 -8.17
C ALA A 136 -7.45 -9.85 -6.97
N ASP A 137 -6.84 -10.52 -5.99
CA ASP A 137 -6.31 -9.87 -4.79
C ASP A 137 -5.08 -9.03 -5.14
N ILE A 138 -4.92 -7.88 -4.46
CA ILE A 138 -3.68 -7.09 -4.55
C ILE A 138 -2.49 -7.89 -4.01
N MET A 139 -2.74 -8.75 -3.02
CA MET A 139 -1.72 -9.61 -2.43
C MET A 139 -1.47 -10.91 -3.22
N TYR A 140 -1.92 -11.00 -4.48
CA TYR A 140 -1.65 -12.17 -5.33
C TYR A 140 -0.15 -12.40 -5.54
N ASN A 141 0.31 -13.64 -5.37
CA ASN A 141 1.70 -14.01 -5.66
C ASN A 141 1.85 -14.50 -7.10
N PHE A 142 2.65 -13.78 -7.88
CA PHE A 142 2.94 -14.13 -9.29
C PHE A 142 3.64 -15.49 -9.47
N GLN A 143 4.18 -16.10 -8.42
CA GLN A 143 4.69 -17.49 -8.47
C GLN A 143 3.61 -18.53 -8.75
N PHE A 144 2.32 -18.21 -8.50
CA PHE A 144 1.20 -19.05 -8.92
C PHE A 144 0.92 -18.96 -10.44
N GLY A 145 1.65 -18.13 -11.18
CA GLY A 145 1.50 -17.92 -12.62
C GLY A 145 0.41 -16.91 -12.95
N GLY A 146 -0.28 -17.13 -14.07
CA GLY A 146 -1.33 -16.23 -14.57
C GLY A 146 -0.80 -15.15 -15.52
N ASP A 147 -1.72 -14.30 -15.99
CA ASP A 147 -1.42 -13.24 -16.95
C ASP A 147 -1.03 -11.95 -16.20
N ILE A 148 0.27 -11.78 -15.96
CA ILE A 148 0.81 -10.60 -15.25
C ILE A 148 0.46 -9.28 -16.00
N PRO A 149 0.57 -9.19 -17.34
CA PRO A 149 0.04 -8.05 -18.08
C PRO A 149 -1.43 -7.75 -17.78
N GLU A 150 -2.30 -8.76 -17.72
CA GLU A 150 -3.71 -8.58 -17.37
C GLU A 150 -3.92 -8.22 -15.90
N TYR A 151 -3.04 -8.67 -14.99
CA TYR A 151 -3.09 -8.27 -13.58
C TYR A 151 -3.02 -6.74 -13.42
N PHE A 152 -2.12 -6.10 -14.15
CA PHE A 152 -2.05 -4.62 -14.19
C PHE A 152 -3.11 -4.03 -15.13
N GLY A 153 -3.34 -4.69 -16.27
CA GLY A 153 -4.26 -4.26 -17.33
C GLY A 153 -5.70 -4.07 -16.85
N ARG A 154 -6.20 -4.95 -15.97
CA ARG A 154 -7.56 -4.82 -15.41
C ARG A 154 -7.77 -3.52 -14.64
N TYR A 155 -6.75 -3.08 -13.90
CA TYR A 155 -6.81 -1.83 -13.16
C TYR A 155 -6.62 -0.65 -14.09
N ARG A 156 -5.64 -0.73 -15.00
CA ARG A 156 -5.34 0.31 -15.99
C ARG A 156 -6.59 0.71 -16.80
N ARG A 157 -7.45 -0.24 -17.16
CA ARG A 157 -8.71 0.01 -17.90
C ARG A 157 -9.73 0.87 -17.13
N LEU A 158 -9.59 1.01 -15.81
CA LEU A 158 -10.43 1.90 -15.01
C LEU A 158 -10.00 3.37 -15.11
N LEU A 159 -8.80 3.64 -15.64
CA LEU A 159 -8.18 4.96 -15.59
C LEU A 159 -8.31 5.69 -16.92
N SER A 160 -8.86 6.91 -16.88
CA SER A 160 -8.79 7.88 -18.00
C SER A 160 -7.73 8.96 -17.73
N ALA A 161 -7.45 9.23 -16.46
CA ALA A 161 -6.42 10.16 -16.00
C ALA A 161 -5.74 9.64 -14.73
N ARG A 162 -4.57 10.20 -14.40
CA ARG A 162 -3.79 9.88 -13.18
C ARG A 162 -4.64 9.96 -11.91
N ASP A 163 -5.47 11.00 -11.80
CA ASP A 163 -6.32 11.23 -10.63
C ASP A 163 -7.39 10.15 -10.42
N ASP A 164 -7.70 9.35 -11.44
CA ASP A 164 -8.62 8.21 -11.29
C ASP A 164 -8.04 7.12 -10.37
N ILE A 165 -6.72 7.07 -10.20
CA ILE A 165 -6.07 6.12 -9.27
C ILE A 165 -6.63 6.29 -7.86
N ARG A 166 -6.90 7.51 -7.42
CA ARG A 166 -7.47 7.77 -6.08
C ARG A 166 -8.92 7.30 -5.93
N LYS A 167 -9.63 7.11 -7.03
CA LYS A 167 -11.04 6.68 -7.07
C LYS A 167 -11.15 5.15 -7.05
N HIS A 168 -10.08 4.44 -7.41
CA HIS A 168 -10.06 2.99 -7.51
C HIS A 168 -8.96 2.43 -6.61
N ALA A 169 -9.33 1.80 -5.50
CA ALA A 169 -8.33 1.37 -4.51
C ALA A 169 -7.39 0.23 -4.95
N GLY A 170 -7.69 -0.47 -6.06
CA GLY A 170 -6.88 -1.61 -6.52
C GLY A 170 -6.97 -2.88 -5.64
N MET A 171 -7.88 -2.92 -4.66
CA MET A 171 -8.10 -4.04 -3.75
C MET A 171 -9.34 -4.86 -4.12
N SER A 172 -9.28 -6.17 -3.92
CA SER A 172 -10.43 -7.06 -3.94
C SER A 172 -11.30 -6.89 -2.68
N VAL A 173 -12.45 -7.57 -2.65
CA VAL A 173 -13.28 -7.68 -1.44
C VAL A 173 -12.55 -8.45 -0.33
N ASP A 174 -11.78 -9.48 -0.70
CA ASP A 174 -11.06 -10.32 0.25
C ASP A 174 -9.85 -9.60 0.86
N ASP A 175 -9.16 -8.74 0.11
CA ASP A 175 -8.11 -7.86 0.65
C ASP A 175 -8.66 -6.97 1.77
N ARG A 176 -9.82 -6.34 1.52
CA ARG A 176 -10.50 -5.46 2.48
C ARG A 176 -10.94 -6.20 3.73
N LYS A 177 -11.44 -7.42 3.56
CA LYS A 177 -11.82 -8.29 4.67
C LYS A 177 -10.60 -8.61 5.54
N ARG A 178 -9.50 -9.08 4.92
CA ARG A 178 -8.28 -9.47 5.64
C ARG A 178 -7.65 -8.30 6.40
N ILE A 179 -7.57 -7.12 5.80
CA ILE A 179 -7.00 -5.96 6.53
C ILE A 179 -7.88 -5.54 7.70
N THR A 180 -9.22 -5.63 7.56
CA THR A 180 -10.14 -5.35 8.67
C THR A 180 -10.04 -6.38 9.79
N GLU A 181 -9.69 -7.63 9.49
CA GLU A 181 -9.41 -8.66 10.50
C GLU A 181 -8.11 -8.39 11.27
N LEU A 182 -7.11 -7.77 10.64
CA LEU A 182 -5.87 -7.33 11.30
C LEU A 182 -6.06 -6.06 12.14
N PHE A 183 -7.01 -5.21 11.74
CA PHE A 183 -7.34 -3.95 12.41
C PHE A 183 -8.86 -3.89 12.71
N PRO A 184 -9.35 -4.63 13.73
CA PRO A 184 -10.76 -4.79 14.05
C PRO A 184 -11.39 -3.66 14.85
#